data_AF-A0A151TSG4-F1
#
_entry.id   AF-A0A151TSG4-F1
#
_cell.length_a   1.000
_cell.length_b   1.000
_cell.length_c   1.000
_cell.angle_alpha   90.00
_cell.angle_beta   90.00
_cell.angle_gamma   90.00
#
_symmetry.space_group_name_H-M   'P 1'
#
loop_
_entity.id
_entity.type
_entity.pdbx_description
1 polymer ?
#
loop_
_entity_poly.entity_id
_entity_poly.type
_entity_poly.pdbx_seq_one_letter_code
_entity_poly.pdbx_strand_id
1 'polypeptide(L)'
;DLFAWSSADMSGIDADFINHRLAIHKEAKPVAQRKRKVGGKRREAIITETQKLLNAGFIHEVRYTTWLENVVLVKKNSGKWQMCVDYTDLNRACPKDSYPLPTIDRLVDGASGHALLRATYQRLMDKVFHQHIGRNMEVYVDDMVVKTTSAADQAINLVEVFGQIKRHNMRLNPEKCVFGV
;
A
#
# COMPACT_ATOMS: atom_id res chain seq x y z
N ASP A 1 -14.30 -3.56 -14.27
CA ASP A 1 -12.88 -3.94 -14.14
C ASP A 1 -11.98 -2.78 -13.67
N LEU A 2 -12.45 -1.94 -12.74
CA LEU A 2 -11.70 -0.79 -12.18
C LEU A 2 -11.63 -0.87 -10.65
N PHE A 3 -12.69 -1.40 -10.05
CA PHE A 3 -12.84 -1.56 -8.62
C PHE A 3 -12.36 -2.93 -8.17
N ALA A 4 -11.84 -3.00 -6.94
CA ALA A 4 -11.64 -4.24 -6.21
C ALA A 4 -12.77 -4.40 -5.20
N TRP A 5 -13.57 -5.45 -5.38
CA TRP A 5 -14.65 -5.83 -4.46
C TRP A 5 -14.15 -6.81 -3.40
N SER A 6 -13.09 -7.54 -3.74
CA SER A 6 -12.42 -8.50 -2.89
C SER A 6 -10.90 -8.43 -3.08
N SER A 7 -10.15 -9.08 -2.19
CA SER A 7 -8.70 -9.21 -2.34
C SER A 7 -8.30 -10.00 -3.59
N ALA A 8 -9.18 -10.85 -4.14
CA ALA A 8 -8.89 -11.62 -5.35
C ALA A 8 -8.86 -10.75 -6.62
N ASP A 9 -9.47 -9.56 -6.58
CA ASP A 9 -9.50 -8.62 -7.73
C ASP A 9 -8.20 -7.81 -7.87
N MET A 10 -7.31 -7.87 -6.88
CA MET A 10 -6.05 -7.13 -6.89
C MET A 10 -4.93 -7.98 -7.48
N SER A 11 -4.91 -8.09 -8.81
CA SER A 11 -3.88 -8.83 -9.56
C SER A 11 -2.47 -8.23 -9.50
N GLY A 12 -2.30 -7.09 -8.82
CA GLY A 12 -1.00 -6.44 -8.62
C GLY A 12 -0.51 -5.67 -9.84
N ILE A 13 0.58 -4.93 -9.63
CA ILE A 13 1.24 -4.12 -10.66
C ILE A 13 2.40 -4.94 -11.24
N ASP A 14 2.65 -4.80 -12.54
CA ASP A 14 3.77 -5.45 -13.22
C ASP A 14 5.10 -5.14 -12.52
N ALA A 15 5.84 -6.19 -12.15
CA ALA A 15 7.11 -6.08 -11.44
C ALA A 15 8.21 -5.43 -12.31
N ASP A 16 8.12 -5.54 -13.64
CA ASP A 16 9.04 -4.86 -14.56
C ASP A 16 8.75 -3.36 -14.63
N PHE A 17 7.50 -2.97 -14.36
CA PHE A 17 7.13 -1.57 -14.28
C PHE A 17 7.66 -0.93 -13.00
N ILE A 18 7.46 -1.55 -11.85
CA ILE A 18 8.08 -1.13 -10.60
C ILE A 18 8.22 -2.29 -9.61
N ASN A 19 9.38 -2.38 -8.97
CA ASN A 19 9.64 -3.31 -7.89
C ASN A 19 10.34 -2.58 -6.75
N HIS A 20 9.92 -2.85 -5.51
CA HIS A 20 10.63 -2.37 -4.34
C HIS A 20 11.62 -3.41 -3.84
N ARG A 21 12.91 -3.10 -4.00
CA ARG A 21 13.97 -3.85 -3.35
C ARG A 21 14.37 -3.13 -2.06
N LEU A 22 14.14 -3.78 -0.92
CA LEU A 22 14.57 -3.27 0.38
C LEU A 22 16.10 -3.14 0.40
N ALA A 23 16.58 -1.93 0.64
CA ALA A 23 17.98 -1.69 0.96
C ALA A 23 18.21 -2.05 2.43
N ILE A 24 19.18 -2.91 2.72
CA ILE A 24 19.57 -3.26 4.09
C ILE A 24 21.00 -2.76 4.29
N HIS A 25 21.26 -2.09 5.42
CA HIS A 25 22.61 -1.68 5.81
C HIS A 25 23.55 -2.89 5.78
N LYS A 26 24.75 -2.73 5.18
CA LYS A 26 25.70 -3.84 5.01
C LYS A 26 26.13 -4.46 6.34
N GLU A 27 26.12 -3.65 7.38
CA GLU A 27 26.52 -4.01 8.74
C GLU A 27 25.35 -4.58 9.57
N ALA A 28 24.11 -4.49 9.06
CA ALA A 28 22.94 -4.95 9.78
C ALA A 28 22.89 -6.48 9.82
N LYS A 29 22.72 -7.02 11.03
CA LYS A 29 22.56 -8.46 11.25
C LYS A 29 21.08 -8.84 11.17
N PRO A 30 20.71 -9.95 10.50
CA PRO A 30 19.36 -10.45 10.51
C PRO A 30 18.85 -10.74 11.92
N VAL A 31 17.60 -10.37 12.17
CA VAL A 31 16.91 -10.65 13.44
C VAL A 31 15.79 -11.64 13.17
N ALA A 32 15.84 -12.77 13.89
CA ALA A 32 14.74 -13.73 13.96
C ALA A 32 14.04 -13.59 15.30
N GLN A 33 12.90 -12.90 15.32
CA GLN A 33 12.15 -12.67 16.53
C GLN A 33 11.60 -13.99 17.09
N ARG A 34 11.66 -14.12 18.42
CA ARG A 34 11.06 -15.27 19.10
C ARG A 34 9.54 -15.27 18.86
N LYS A 35 9.01 -16.42 18.42
CA LYS A 35 7.58 -16.62 18.19
C LYS A 35 6.76 -16.30 19.45
N ARG A 36 5.82 -15.37 19.33
CA ARG A 36 4.88 -15.05 20.41
C ARG A 36 3.80 -16.12 20.56
N LYS A 37 3.40 -16.40 21.80
CA LYS A 37 2.25 -17.28 22.09
C LYS A 37 0.96 -16.50 21.82
N VAL A 38 0.16 -16.96 20.87
CA VAL A 38 -1.15 -16.39 20.53
C VAL A 38 -2.22 -17.48 20.70
N GLY A 39 -3.18 -17.23 21.58
CA GLY A 39 -4.26 -18.17 21.92
C GLY A 39 -5.66 -17.65 21.58
N GLY A 40 -6.62 -18.57 21.55
CA GLY A 40 -8.05 -18.29 21.36
C GLY A 40 -8.38 -17.57 20.05
N LYS A 41 -9.37 -16.67 20.10
CA LYS A 41 -9.91 -15.90 18.96
C LYS A 41 -8.86 -15.15 18.14
N ARG A 42 -7.74 -14.76 18.76
CA ARG A 42 -6.63 -14.09 18.08
C ARG A 42 -5.95 -15.02 17.07
N ARG A 43 -5.75 -16.29 17.45
CA ARG A 43 -5.12 -17.29 16.58
C ARG A 43 -5.97 -17.58 15.34
N GLU A 44 -7.27 -17.72 15.54
CA GLU A 44 -8.25 -17.93 14.46
C GLU A 44 -8.27 -16.77 13.47
N ALA A 45 -8.22 -15.53 13.97
CA ALA A 45 -8.13 -14.34 13.12
C ALA A 45 -6.86 -14.33 12.27
N ILE A 46 -5.70 -14.70 12.86
CA ILE A 46 -4.42 -14.78 12.13
C ILE A 46 -4.50 -15.85 11.04
N ILE A 47 -4.98 -17.06 11.36
CA ILE A 47 -5.08 -18.16 10.39
C ILE A 47 -5.99 -17.77 9.23
N THR A 48 -7.16 -17.21 9.54
CA THR A 48 -8.14 -16.78 8.53
C THR A 48 -7.54 -15.74 7.59
N GLU A 49 -6.88 -14.72 8.13
CA GLU A 49 -6.29 -13.65 7.31
C GLU A 49 -5.09 -14.14 6.51
N THR A 50 -4.23 -14.98 7.11
CA THR A 50 -3.11 -15.62 6.41
C THR A 50 -3.59 -16.45 5.22
N GLN A 51 -4.66 -17.24 5.39
CA GLN A 51 -5.20 -18.05 4.30
C GLN A 51 -5.74 -17.20 3.15
N LYS A 52 -6.37 -16.06 3.43
CA LYS A 52 -6.81 -15.13 2.38
C LYS A 52 -5.63 -14.58 1.59
N LEU A 53 -4.55 -14.17 2.26
CA LEU A 53 -3.36 -13.64 1.61
C LEU A 53 -2.65 -14.72 0.77
N LEU A 54 -2.61 -15.97 1.24
CA LEU A 54 -2.10 -17.11 0.49
C LEU A 54 -2.95 -17.40 -0.76
N ASN A 55 -4.27 -17.45 -0.60
CA ASN A 55 -5.19 -17.72 -1.70
C ASN A 55 -5.17 -16.61 -2.77
N ALA A 56 -4.94 -15.36 -2.35
CA ALA A 56 -4.77 -14.23 -3.27
C ALA A 56 -3.37 -14.16 -3.90
N GLY A 57 -2.42 -15.00 -3.47
CA GLY A 57 -1.05 -15.00 -3.97
C GLY A 57 -0.18 -13.82 -3.49
N PHE A 58 -0.63 -13.05 -2.49
CA PHE A 58 0.17 -11.93 -1.94
C PHE A 58 1.33 -12.37 -1.07
N ILE A 59 1.20 -13.55 -0.47
CA ILE A 59 2.27 -14.18 0.31
C ILE A 59 2.43 -15.62 -0.14
N HIS A 60 3.63 -16.16 0.07
CA HIS A 60 3.93 -17.56 -0.14
C HIS A 60 4.85 -18.06 0.97
N GLU A 61 4.91 -19.38 1.13
CA GLU A 61 5.84 -19.98 2.08
C GLU A 61 7.29 -19.79 1.61
N VAL A 62 8.18 -19.49 2.56
CA VAL A 62 9.63 -19.40 2.32
C VAL A 62 10.34 -20.30 3.33
N ARG A 63 11.28 -21.11 2.85
CA ARG A 63 12.12 -21.96 3.70
C ARG A 63 13.43 -21.27 4.01
N TYR A 64 13.95 -21.48 5.22
CA TYR A 64 15.26 -21.01 5.68
C TYR A 64 15.43 -19.48 5.67
N THR A 65 14.48 -18.75 6.26
CA THR A 65 14.58 -17.29 6.37
C THR A 65 15.57 -16.85 7.44
N THR A 66 16.36 -15.80 7.15
CA THR A 66 17.27 -15.18 8.13
C THR A 66 16.59 -14.07 8.94
N TRP A 67 15.59 -13.41 8.36
CA TRP A 67 14.73 -12.45 9.03
C TRP A 67 13.40 -13.13 9.37
N LEU A 68 12.93 -12.95 10.61
CA LEU A 68 11.63 -13.48 11.02
C LEU A 68 10.95 -12.47 11.94
N GLU A 69 9.82 -11.92 11.50
CA GLU A 69 9.06 -10.92 12.24
C GLU A 69 7.76 -11.51 12.78
N ASN A 70 7.34 -11.05 13.96
CA ASN A 70 6.10 -11.53 14.56
C ASN A 70 4.87 -10.87 13.94
N VAL A 71 3.78 -11.64 13.89
CA VAL A 71 2.45 -11.11 13.64
C VAL A 71 1.87 -10.49 14.91
N VAL A 72 1.32 -9.30 14.77
CA VAL A 72 0.64 -8.53 15.81
C VAL A 72 -0.80 -8.27 15.38
N LEU A 73 -1.73 -8.27 16.35
CA LEU A 73 -3.13 -7.96 16.10
C LEU A 73 -3.48 -6.62 16.71
N VAL A 74 -4.07 -5.75 15.90
CA VAL A 74 -4.59 -4.44 16.30
C VAL A 74 -6.12 -4.47 16.17
N LYS A 75 -6.84 -3.81 17.07
CA LYS A 75 -8.29 -3.61 16.90
C LYS A 75 -8.52 -2.35 16.08
N LYS A 76 -9.32 -2.47 15.01
CA LYS A 76 -9.86 -1.30 14.30
C LYS A 76 -10.97 -0.65 15.14
N ASN A 77 -11.29 0.60 14.85
CA ASN A 77 -12.43 1.32 15.44
C ASN A 77 -13.76 0.60 15.19
N SER A 78 -13.85 -0.18 14.11
CA SER A 78 -15.00 -1.06 13.81
C SER A 78 -15.10 -2.30 14.71
N GLY A 79 -14.17 -2.50 15.64
CA GLY A 79 -14.10 -3.67 16.52
C GLY A 79 -13.48 -4.92 15.88
N LYS A 80 -13.24 -4.91 14.56
CA LYS A 80 -12.59 -6.02 13.83
C LYS A 80 -11.08 -6.09 14.13
N TRP A 81 -10.53 -7.30 14.16
CA TRP A 81 -9.08 -7.51 14.25
C TRP A 81 -8.41 -7.21 12.90
N GLN A 82 -7.27 -6.53 12.94
CA GLN A 82 -6.37 -6.32 11.83
C GLN A 82 -5.04 -6.99 12.12
N MET A 83 -4.63 -7.86 11.19
CA MET A 83 -3.32 -8.50 11.22
C MET A 83 -2.26 -7.52 10.71
N CYS A 84 -1.20 -7.33 11.49
CA CYS A 84 -0.03 -6.53 11.17
C CYS A 84 1.24 -7.37 11.39
N VAL A 85 2.34 -6.96 10.77
CA VAL A 85 3.67 -7.56 11.01
C VAL A 85 4.55 -6.51 11.68
N ASP A 86 5.25 -6.91 12.74
CA ASP A 86 6.14 -6.05 13.52
C ASP A 86 7.50 -5.90 12.84
N TYR A 87 7.57 -5.06 11.80
CA TYR A 87 8.81 -4.80 11.05
C TYR A 87 9.80 -3.90 11.82
N THR A 88 9.74 -3.81 13.15
CA THR A 88 10.58 -2.87 13.91
C THR A 88 12.07 -3.12 13.68
N ASP A 89 12.51 -4.38 13.71
CA ASP A 89 13.93 -4.72 13.53
C ASP A 89 14.36 -4.54 12.07
N LEU A 90 13.55 -5.00 11.12
CA LEU A 90 13.78 -4.77 9.69
C LEU A 90 13.85 -3.28 9.34
N ASN A 91 12.93 -2.46 9.85
CA ASN A 91 12.90 -1.02 9.59
C ASN A 91 14.14 -0.30 10.16
N ARG A 92 14.70 -0.78 11.27
CA ARG A 92 15.96 -0.25 11.83
C ARG A 92 17.18 -0.63 10.98
N ALA A 93 17.11 -1.75 10.28
CA ALA A 93 18.16 -2.24 9.40
C ALA A 93 18.13 -1.61 8.00
N CYS A 94 17.04 -0.95 7.63
CA CYS A 94 16.91 -0.24 6.36
C CYS A 94 17.32 1.24 6.51
N PRO A 95 18.12 1.79 5.58
CA PRO A 95 18.39 3.22 5.55
C PRO A 95 17.09 3.97 5.28
N LYS A 96 16.96 5.19 5.81
CA LYS A 96 15.78 6.03 5.53
C LYS A 96 15.78 6.44 4.05
N ASP A 97 14.68 6.16 3.36
CA ASP A 97 14.46 6.65 1.99
C ASP A 97 13.99 8.11 2.05
N SER A 98 14.76 9.02 1.44
CA SER A 98 14.49 10.46 1.40
C SER A 98 13.72 10.91 0.15
N TYR A 99 12.85 10.06 -0.40
CA TYR A 99 12.01 10.46 -1.52
C TYR A 99 11.09 11.65 -1.13
N PRO A 100 10.97 12.69 -1.97
CA PRO A 100 10.10 13.82 -1.68
C PRO A 100 8.65 13.35 -1.64
N LEU A 101 8.03 13.49 -0.47
CA LEU A 101 6.61 13.28 -0.31
C LEU A 101 5.93 14.66 -0.36
N PRO A 102 4.78 14.79 -1.03
CA PRO A 102 3.98 16.02 -0.98
C PRO A 102 3.73 16.43 0.47
N THR A 103 3.86 17.73 0.77
CA THR A 103 3.62 18.26 2.11
C THR A 103 2.17 17.99 2.53
N ILE A 104 1.99 17.56 3.78
CA ILE A 104 0.68 17.24 4.39
C ILE A 104 -0.32 18.40 4.28
N ASP A 105 0.14 19.66 4.29
CA ASP A 105 -0.73 20.83 4.07
C ASP A 105 -1.46 20.82 2.71
N ARG A 106 -1.02 19.98 1.75
CA ARG A 106 -1.71 19.79 0.47
C ARG A 106 -2.79 18.72 0.54
N LEU A 107 -2.69 17.74 1.44
CA LEU A 107 -3.62 16.61 1.59
C LEU A 107 -3.69 16.21 3.08
N VAL A 108 -4.74 16.67 3.75
CA VAL A 108 -5.00 16.69 5.21
C VAL A 108 -4.57 15.43 5.98
N ASP A 109 -3.98 15.68 7.15
CA ASP A 109 -3.31 14.83 8.14
C ASP A 109 -3.60 13.32 8.20
N GLY A 110 -2.51 12.53 8.24
CA GLY A 110 -2.56 11.17 8.80
C GLY A 110 -1.43 10.20 8.44
N ALA A 111 -0.14 10.56 8.46
CA ALA A 111 0.91 9.53 8.25
C ALA A 111 2.34 9.89 8.74
N SER A 112 2.55 10.23 10.01
CA SER A 112 3.91 10.34 10.57
C SER A 112 4.36 9.00 11.17
N GLY A 113 5.19 8.24 10.43
CA GLY A 113 5.87 7.07 11.03
C GLY A 113 6.57 6.07 10.10
N HIS A 114 6.19 5.98 8.81
CA HIS A 114 6.67 4.90 7.93
C HIS A 114 7.13 5.40 6.55
N ALA A 115 8.28 6.09 6.49
CA ALA A 115 8.75 6.72 5.25
C ALA A 115 9.10 5.74 4.11
N LEU A 116 9.60 4.54 4.43
CA LEU A 116 10.15 3.59 3.46
C LEU A 116 9.11 3.07 2.44
N LEU A 117 8.00 2.53 2.93
CA LEU A 117 6.95 2.02 2.04
C LEU A 117 6.25 3.18 1.32
N ARG A 118 5.98 4.27 2.03
CA ARG A 118 5.31 5.46 1.49
C ARG A 118 6.06 6.06 0.30
N ALA A 119 7.39 6.12 0.37
CA ALA A 119 8.23 6.59 -0.73
C ALA A 119 8.04 5.76 -2.01
N THR A 120 7.93 4.43 -1.89
CA THR A 120 7.76 3.56 -3.05
C THR A 120 6.38 3.69 -3.67
N TYR A 121 5.33 3.75 -2.85
CA TYR A 121 3.98 4.03 -3.34
C TYR A 121 3.93 5.39 -4.04
N GLN A 122 4.53 6.44 -3.45
CA GLN A 122 4.58 7.74 -4.10
C GLN A 122 5.33 7.68 -5.44
N ARG A 123 6.49 7.02 -5.51
CA ARG A 123 7.23 6.81 -6.77
C ARG A 123 6.39 6.13 -7.84
N LEU A 124 5.62 5.11 -7.45
CA LEU A 124 4.68 4.44 -8.35
C LEU A 124 3.65 5.44 -8.87
N MET A 125 3.00 6.19 -7.99
CA MET A 125 1.99 7.18 -8.38
C MET A 125 2.56 8.24 -9.29
N ASP A 126 3.73 8.79 -8.94
CA ASP A 126 4.42 9.79 -9.73
C ASP A 126 4.77 9.24 -11.12
N LYS A 127 5.14 7.96 -11.23
CA LYS A 127 5.43 7.30 -12.50
C LYS A 127 4.17 7.08 -13.35
N VAL A 128 3.10 6.55 -12.75
CA VAL A 128 1.83 6.25 -13.45
C VAL A 128 1.14 7.53 -13.91
N PHE A 129 1.10 8.56 -13.06
CA PHE A 129 0.32 9.77 -13.29
C PHE A 129 1.18 11.01 -13.58
N HIS A 130 2.44 10.84 -14.02
CA HIS A 130 3.38 11.95 -14.29
C HIS A 130 2.80 13.05 -15.19
N GLN A 131 1.89 12.71 -16.12
CA GLN A 131 1.27 13.68 -17.04
C GLN A 131 0.07 14.43 -16.43
N HIS A 132 -0.50 13.91 -15.34
CA HIS A 132 -1.73 14.40 -14.72
C HIS A 132 -1.45 15.17 -13.41
N ILE A 133 -0.44 14.72 -12.65
CA ILE A 133 -0.06 15.32 -11.37
C ILE A 133 0.32 16.80 -11.57
N GLY A 134 -0.32 17.67 -10.78
CA GLY A 134 -0.12 19.12 -10.82
C GLY A 134 -0.96 19.85 -11.87
N ARG A 135 -1.49 19.15 -12.89
CA ARG A 135 -2.37 19.73 -13.91
C ARG A 135 -3.84 19.58 -13.54
N ASN A 136 -4.32 18.34 -13.48
CA ASN A 136 -5.72 17.99 -13.23
C ASN A 136 -5.85 16.93 -12.12
N MET A 137 -4.74 16.60 -11.45
CA MET A 137 -4.71 15.62 -10.38
C MET A 137 -3.71 16.02 -9.30
N GLU A 138 -4.04 15.71 -8.05
CA GLU A 138 -3.10 15.64 -6.94
C GLU A 138 -3.12 14.23 -6.36
N VAL A 139 -1.94 13.73 -5.97
CA VAL A 139 -1.78 12.38 -5.44
C VAL A 139 -0.87 12.40 -4.22
N TYR A 140 -1.25 11.64 -3.20
CA TYR A 140 -0.44 11.34 -2.05
C TYR A 140 -0.58 9.87 -1.67
N VAL A 141 0.49 9.11 -1.91
CA VAL A 141 0.54 7.66 -1.62
C VAL A 141 -0.64 6.92 -2.29
N ASP A 142 -1.70 6.60 -1.56
CA ASP A 142 -2.90 5.93 -2.06
C ASP A 142 -4.09 6.86 -2.34
N ASP A 143 -4.03 8.11 -1.87
CA ASP A 143 -5.08 9.10 -2.04
C ASP A 143 -4.89 9.90 -3.34
N MET A 144 -5.93 9.92 -4.18
CA MET A 144 -5.95 10.65 -5.45
C MET A 144 -7.13 11.63 -5.48
N VAL A 145 -6.87 12.87 -5.86
CA VAL A 145 -7.88 13.92 -6.06
C VAL A 145 -7.77 14.41 -7.50
N VAL A 146 -8.82 14.18 -8.29
CA VAL A 146 -8.92 14.71 -9.66
C VAL A 146 -9.63 16.06 -9.61
N LYS A 147 -8.99 17.10 -10.13
CA LYS A 147 -9.47 18.49 -10.13
C LYS A 147 -9.80 18.90 -11.56
N THR A 148 -10.95 19.54 -11.74
CA THR A 148 -11.45 19.93 -13.06
C THR A 148 -12.00 21.35 -13.00
N THR A 149 -11.58 22.23 -13.91
CA THR A 149 -12.02 23.64 -13.96
C THR A 149 -13.30 23.85 -14.77
N SER A 150 -13.67 22.88 -15.61
CA SER A 150 -14.86 22.92 -16.47
C SER A 150 -15.61 21.59 -16.40
N ALA A 151 -16.94 21.67 -16.30
CA ALA A 151 -17.82 20.50 -16.33
C ALA A 151 -17.71 19.72 -17.65
N ALA A 152 -17.38 20.40 -18.76
CA ALA A 152 -17.17 19.75 -20.05
C ALA A 152 -15.89 18.89 -20.07
N ASP A 153 -14.85 19.31 -19.36
CA ASP A 153 -13.56 18.61 -19.31
C ASP A 153 -13.54 17.49 -18.25
N GLN A 154 -14.52 17.48 -17.34
CA GLN A 154 -14.54 16.52 -16.23
C GLN A 154 -14.62 15.07 -16.71
N ALA A 155 -15.48 14.79 -17.69
CA ALA A 155 -15.62 13.45 -18.25
C ALA A 155 -14.32 12.99 -18.93
N ILE A 156 -13.65 13.89 -19.67
CA ILE A 156 -12.41 13.59 -20.39
C ILE A 156 -11.28 13.28 -19.40
N ASN A 157 -11.09 14.13 -18.38
CA ASN A 157 -10.07 13.94 -17.35
C ASN A 157 -10.25 12.61 -16.60
N LEU A 158 -11.50 12.26 -16.24
CA LEU A 158 -11.77 10.99 -15.56
C LEU A 158 -11.53 9.78 -16.46
N VAL A 159 -11.85 9.87 -17.76
CA VAL A 159 -11.58 8.81 -18.73
C VAL A 159 -10.08 8.57 -18.85
N GLU A 160 -9.26 9.61 -18.93
CA GLU A 160 -7.80 9.49 -18.98
C GLU A 160 -7.23 8.84 -17.71
N VAL A 161 -7.65 9.32 -16.54
CA VAL A 161 -7.21 8.79 -15.25
C VAL A 161 -7.61 7.32 -15.08
N PHE A 162 -8.85 6.96 -15.40
CA PHE A 162 -9.30 5.57 -15.36
C PHE A 162 -8.59 4.70 -16.40
N GLY A 163 -8.20 5.27 -17.53
CA GLY A 163 -7.35 4.63 -18.53
C GLY A 163 -6.00 4.23 -17.93
N GLN A 164 -5.34 5.13 -17.20
CA GLN A 164 -4.07 4.84 -16.55
C GLN A 164 -4.20 3.76 -15.46
N ILE A 165 -5.24 3.87 -14.62
CA ILE A 165 -5.51 2.89 -13.55
C ILE A 165 -5.66 1.48 -14.15
N LYS A 166 -6.47 1.34 -15.20
CA LYS A 166 -6.66 0.05 -15.89
C LYS A 166 -5.38 -0.45 -16.54
N ARG A 167 -4.66 0.44 -17.25
CA ARG A 167 -3.42 0.10 -17.96
C ARG A 167 -2.37 -0.48 -17.01
N HIS A 168 -2.27 0.06 -15.80
CA HIS A 168 -1.31 -0.39 -14.79
C HIS A 168 -1.89 -1.39 -13.78
N ASN A 169 -3.09 -1.93 -14.06
CA ASN A 169 -3.76 -2.93 -13.24
C ASN A 169 -3.98 -2.51 -11.78
N MET A 170 -4.11 -1.19 -11.56
CA MET A 170 -4.46 -0.62 -10.28
C MET A 170 -5.96 -0.78 -10.04
N ARG A 171 -6.36 -0.83 -8.76
CA ARG A 171 -7.76 -1.02 -8.38
C ARG A 171 -8.20 0.03 -7.38
N LEU A 172 -9.39 0.57 -7.59
CA LEU A 172 -10.04 1.51 -6.69
C LEU A 172 -10.91 0.78 -5.67
N ASN A 173 -11.00 1.31 -4.44
CA ASN A 173 -11.96 0.85 -3.46
C ASN A 173 -13.29 1.59 -3.66
N PRO A 174 -14.37 0.92 -4.10
CA PRO A 174 -15.64 1.58 -4.41
C PRO A 174 -16.27 2.23 -3.17
N GLU A 175 -16.08 1.67 -1.97
CA GLU A 175 -16.63 2.22 -0.72
C GLU A 175 -15.96 3.54 -0.30
N LYS A 176 -14.77 3.82 -0.84
CA LYS A 176 -13.99 5.03 -0.55
C LYS A 176 -13.98 6.05 -1.69
N CYS A 177 -14.52 5.70 -2.86
CA CYS A 177 -14.56 6.62 -3.99
C CYS A 177 -15.74 7.59 -3.85
N VAL A 178 -15.46 8.88 -4.01
CA VAL A 178 -16.47 9.94 -4.04
C VAL A 178 -16.38 10.65 -5.39
N PHE A 179 -17.54 10.86 -6.03
CA PHE A 179 -17.63 11.48 -7.35
C PHE A 179 -18.61 12.66 -7.31
N GLY A 180 -18.27 13.76 -7.99
CA GLY A 180 -19.16 14.92 -8.14
C GLY A 180 -19.29 15.80 -6.90
N VAL A 181 -18.20 15.96 -6.14
CA VAL A 181 -18.09 16.92 -5.02
C VAL A 181 -17.85 18.32 -5.56
#